data_AF-A0A317KQ14-F1
#
_entry.id   AF-A0A317KQ14-F1
#
_cell.length_a   1.000
_cell.length_b   1.000
_cell.length_c   1.000
_cell.angle_alpha   90.00
_cell.angle_beta   90.00
_cell.angle_gamma   90.00
#
_symmetry.space_group_name_H-M   'P 1'
#
loop_
_entity.id
_entity.type
_entity.pdbx_description
1 polymer ?
#
loop_
_entity_poly.entity_id
_entity_poly.type
_entity_poly.pdbx_seq_one_letter_code
_entity_poly.pdbx_strand_id
1 'polypeptide(L)'
;MTDESLAHQIRALHTETIAAIEQRQTLAVEARSALITALQNRLICRPGCEDALATWGLEPLPQRWTISAQAQLSHTRSHTNHDEAREQARFGVPDDLRLLQPAIAVYPRHVIDVTPAANGSDQLGSQEYRITAQVTLHTWVTAAREADAYEAAPAILEGHLRVLADAGITVTGLTWQTAHGPDDVPHDDIDANARTVDAAQLPDLAGDLTAATAARDTAVQDLADLRRRIRARAIRALIDDEIGGIYQHTAERIERFLVDLGLDRLPRAHHVTVVADLTLPAGAGTTREACDAARDVMRAATTSSPDETRPWTAYGWTIPEYATCDHDGWRIPWRHEYEMQLRGHATSDDATAAAEALARADLTRALPGIDLVTVTASVENVGIDLYLDPDRD
;
A
#
# COMPACT_ATOMS: atom_id res chain seq x y z
N MET A 1 24.93 45.21 5.30
CA MET A 1 25.16 44.25 4.20
C MET A 1 25.06 42.79 4.62
N THR A 2 25.18 42.44 5.91
CA THR A 2 25.04 41.06 6.42
C THR A 2 23.58 40.62 6.58
N ASP A 3 22.70 41.54 7.00
CA ASP A 3 21.32 41.20 7.36
C ASP A 3 20.43 40.91 6.13
N GLU A 4 20.64 41.63 5.02
CA GLU A 4 19.95 41.36 3.75
C GLU A 4 20.36 40.00 3.15
N SER A 5 21.63 39.59 3.34
CA SER A 5 22.14 38.27 2.91
C SER A 5 21.53 37.15 3.74
N LEU A 6 21.44 37.32 5.06
CA LEU A 6 20.82 36.35 5.97
C LEU A 6 19.32 36.20 5.66
N ALA A 7 18.61 37.31 5.50
CA ALA A 7 17.19 37.30 5.16
C ALA A 7 16.93 36.68 3.77
N HIS A 8 17.88 36.77 2.83
CA HIS A 8 17.78 36.06 1.56
C HIS A 8 17.98 34.55 1.71
N GLN A 9 18.98 34.12 2.50
CA GLN A 9 19.22 32.70 2.79
C GLN A 9 18.04 32.02 3.50
N ILE A 10 17.48 32.67 4.52
CA ILE A 10 16.31 32.14 5.25
C ILE A 10 15.10 32.02 4.31
N ARG A 11 14.87 33.00 3.43
CA ARG A 11 13.78 32.92 2.43
C ARG A 11 14.00 31.79 1.43
N ALA A 12 15.23 31.55 1.00
CA ALA A 12 15.56 30.43 0.13
C ALA A 12 15.28 29.09 0.83
N LEU A 13 15.74 28.92 2.08
CA LEU A 13 15.47 27.72 2.88
C LEU A 13 13.97 27.51 3.11
N HIS A 14 13.19 28.56 3.41
CA HIS A 14 11.73 28.44 3.52
C HIS A 14 11.08 27.98 2.22
N THR A 15 11.55 28.48 1.08
CA THR A 15 11.04 28.06 -0.23
C THR A 15 11.33 26.57 -0.48
N GLU A 16 12.54 26.11 -0.17
CA GLU A 16 12.93 24.70 -0.24
C GLU A 16 12.09 23.82 0.70
N THR A 17 11.87 24.27 1.95
CA THR A 17 11.05 23.56 2.93
C THR A 17 9.60 23.43 2.47
N ILE A 18 8.97 24.51 2.00
CA ILE A 18 7.60 24.49 1.47
C ILE A 18 7.51 23.52 0.29
N ALA A 19 8.44 23.62 -0.67
CA ALA A 19 8.46 22.74 -1.83
C ALA A 19 8.60 21.25 -1.43
N ALA A 20 9.42 20.93 -0.44
CA ALA A 20 9.56 19.56 0.06
C ALA A 20 8.27 19.04 0.74
N ILE A 21 7.59 19.89 1.53
CA ILE A 21 6.31 19.55 2.16
C ILE A 21 5.23 19.34 1.09
N GLU A 22 5.12 20.24 0.12
CA GLU A 22 4.14 20.14 -0.98
C GLU A 22 4.38 18.88 -1.83
N GLN A 23 5.64 18.55 -2.14
CA GLN A 23 5.99 17.30 -2.82
C GLN A 23 5.60 16.07 -2.01
N ARG A 24 5.84 16.08 -0.69
CA ARG A 24 5.45 14.96 0.19
C ARG A 24 3.94 14.80 0.24
N GLN A 25 3.19 15.89 0.37
CA GLN A 25 1.73 15.87 0.38
C GLN A 25 1.15 15.37 -0.94
N THR A 26 1.69 15.84 -2.06
CA THR A 26 1.29 15.39 -3.40
C THR A 26 1.54 13.90 -3.57
N LEU A 27 2.75 13.43 -3.25
CA LEU A 27 3.10 12.00 -3.31
C LEU A 27 2.20 11.15 -2.41
N ALA A 28 1.88 11.62 -1.20
CA ALA A 28 0.99 10.92 -0.28
C ALA A 28 -0.43 10.76 -0.84
N VAL A 29 -0.98 11.83 -1.45
CA VAL A 29 -2.31 11.81 -2.06
C VAL A 29 -2.33 10.89 -3.29
N GLU A 30 -1.35 11.01 -4.17
CA GLU A 30 -1.24 10.20 -5.39
C GLU A 30 -1.04 8.72 -5.04
N ALA A 31 -0.13 8.40 -4.11
CA ALA A 31 0.12 7.02 -3.68
C ALA A 31 -1.13 6.39 -3.05
N ARG A 32 -1.85 7.14 -2.20
CA ARG A 32 -3.12 6.67 -1.60
C ARG A 32 -4.20 6.45 -2.66
N SER A 33 -4.36 7.39 -3.59
CA SER A 33 -5.33 7.26 -4.69
C SER A 33 -5.03 6.07 -5.59
N ALA A 34 -3.76 5.85 -5.94
CA ALA A 34 -3.32 4.72 -6.74
C ALA A 34 -3.59 3.39 -6.03
N LEU A 35 -3.35 3.29 -4.72
CA LEU A 35 -3.71 2.10 -3.93
C LEU A 35 -5.21 1.83 -3.90
N ILE A 36 -6.04 2.86 -3.66
CA ILE A 36 -7.50 2.72 -3.67
C ILE A 36 -7.97 2.25 -5.05
N THR A 37 -7.42 2.82 -6.12
CA THR A 37 -7.72 2.42 -7.50
C THR A 37 -7.30 0.98 -7.77
N ALA A 38 -6.13 0.55 -7.29
CA ALA A 38 -5.68 -0.84 -7.41
C ALA A 38 -6.59 -1.80 -6.64
N LEU A 39 -7.06 -1.42 -5.45
CA LEU A 39 -8.02 -2.19 -4.68
C LEU A 39 -9.37 -2.31 -5.41
N GLN A 40 -9.91 -1.22 -5.94
CA GLN A 40 -11.16 -1.20 -6.72
C GLN A 40 -11.06 -2.08 -7.99
N ASN A 41 -9.91 -2.06 -8.66
CA ASN A 41 -9.61 -2.90 -9.82
C ASN A 41 -9.26 -4.35 -9.45
N ARG A 42 -9.34 -4.73 -8.15
CA ARG A 42 -9.03 -6.06 -7.62
C ARG A 42 -7.60 -6.53 -7.95
N LEU A 43 -6.69 -5.57 -8.10
CA LEU A 43 -5.28 -5.82 -8.38
C LEU A 43 -4.47 -6.16 -7.13
N ILE A 44 -4.97 -5.71 -5.97
CA ILE A 44 -4.44 -5.99 -4.63
C ILE A 44 -5.62 -6.32 -3.70
N CYS A 45 -5.36 -7.07 -2.64
CA CYS A 45 -6.35 -7.33 -1.61
C CYS A 45 -6.44 -6.16 -0.60
N ARG A 46 -7.57 -6.03 0.10
CA ARG A 46 -7.76 -4.99 1.13
C ARG A 46 -6.71 -5.08 2.25
N PRO A 47 -6.39 -6.25 2.83
CA PRO A 47 -5.34 -6.35 3.85
C PRO A 47 -3.99 -5.83 3.36
N GLY A 48 -3.61 -6.13 2.12
CA GLY A 48 -2.37 -5.60 1.52
C GLY A 48 -2.41 -4.09 1.32
N CYS A 49 -3.56 -3.53 0.94
CA CYS A 49 -3.76 -2.09 0.83
C CYS A 49 -3.67 -1.37 2.20
N GLU A 50 -4.32 -1.93 3.23
CA GLU A 50 -4.29 -1.39 4.59
C GLU A 50 -2.87 -1.45 5.19
N ASP A 51 -2.18 -2.56 5.01
CA ASP A 51 -0.78 -2.75 5.42
C ASP A 51 0.15 -1.74 4.72
N ALA A 52 -0.03 -1.52 3.42
CA ALA A 52 0.74 -0.52 2.67
C ALA A 52 0.50 0.90 3.20
N LEU A 53 -0.76 1.30 3.39
CA LEU A 53 -1.09 2.62 3.94
C LEU A 53 -0.52 2.81 5.35
N ALA A 54 -0.61 1.79 6.21
CA ALA A 54 -0.04 1.82 7.54
C ALA A 54 1.49 1.95 7.52
N THR A 55 2.16 1.16 6.67
CA THR A 55 3.62 1.20 6.50
C THR A 55 4.09 2.59 6.05
N TRP A 56 3.35 3.23 5.14
CA TRP A 56 3.71 4.55 4.62
C TRP A 56 3.35 5.69 5.59
N GLY A 57 2.61 5.39 6.66
CA GLY A 57 2.09 6.39 7.60
C GLY A 57 1.03 7.29 6.96
N LEU A 58 0.28 6.75 6.00
CA LEU A 58 -0.79 7.45 5.31
C LEU A 58 -2.15 7.21 5.97
N GLU A 59 -3.11 8.05 5.64
CA GLU A 59 -4.48 7.93 6.12
C GLU A 59 -5.09 6.59 5.67
N PRO A 60 -5.72 5.82 6.59
CA PRO A 60 -6.29 4.51 6.26
C PRO A 60 -7.38 4.61 5.20
N LEU A 61 -7.81 3.44 4.70
CA LEU A 61 -8.93 3.36 3.77
C LEU A 61 -10.17 4.00 4.39
N PRO A 62 -10.99 4.72 3.60
CA PRO A 62 -12.30 5.14 4.03
C PRO A 62 -13.14 3.92 4.43
N GLN A 63 -13.84 4.05 5.54
CA GLN A 63 -14.76 3.03 6.07
C GLN A 63 -16.11 3.67 6.28
N ARG A 64 -17.16 2.85 6.24
CA ARG A 64 -18.50 3.31 6.57
C ARG A 64 -18.63 3.36 8.09
N TRP A 65 -19.16 4.47 8.59
CA TRP A 65 -19.42 4.72 10.00
C TRP A 65 -20.90 4.97 10.19
N THR A 66 -21.53 4.25 11.12
CA THR A 66 -22.85 4.62 11.63
C THR A 66 -22.68 5.59 12.81
N ILE A 67 -22.98 6.87 12.56
CA ILE A 67 -23.02 7.90 13.60
C ILE A 67 -24.45 8.02 14.12
N SER A 68 -24.62 7.88 15.43
CA SER A 68 -25.92 7.93 16.08
C SER A 68 -26.17 9.29 16.74
N ALA A 69 -27.38 9.81 16.65
CA ALA A 69 -27.84 10.96 17.42
C ALA A 69 -29.15 10.65 18.13
N GLN A 70 -29.29 11.09 19.36
CA GLN A 70 -30.59 11.17 20.00
C GLN A 70 -31.24 12.50 19.62
N ALA A 71 -32.52 12.46 19.30
CA ALA A 71 -33.28 13.64 18.95
C ALA A 71 -34.72 13.53 19.46
N GLN A 72 -35.41 14.66 19.46
CA GLN A 72 -36.86 14.73 19.61
C GLN A 72 -37.47 15.09 18.27
N LEU A 73 -38.42 14.30 17.80
CA LEU A 73 -39.22 14.61 16.62
C LEU A 73 -40.60 15.05 17.06
N SER A 74 -41.01 16.22 16.60
CA SER A 74 -42.36 16.75 16.78
C SER A 74 -43.07 16.79 15.44
N HIS A 75 -44.27 16.23 15.36
CA HIS A 75 -45.11 16.26 14.16
C HIS A 75 -46.59 16.31 14.56
N THR A 76 -47.46 16.72 13.63
CA THR A 76 -48.90 16.81 13.88
C THR A 76 -49.64 15.76 13.07
N ARG A 77 -50.58 15.04 13.71
CA ARG A 77 -51.47 14.08 13.07
C ARG A 77 -52.89 14.17 13.61
N SER A 78 -53.84 13.84 12.74
CA SER A 78 -55.26 13.75 13.06
C SER A 78 -55.58 12.40 13.70
N HIS A 79 -56.27 12.42 14.85
CA HIS A 79 -56.75 11.24 15.57
C HIS A 79 -58.16 11.45 16.12
N THR A 80 -58.89 10.36 16.38
CA THR A 80 -60.28 10.43 16.87
C THR A 80 -60.35 10.89 18.32
N ASN A 81 -59.36 10.53 19.13
CA ASN A 81 -59.23 10.94 20.53
C ASN A 81 -57.78 10.84 21.03
N HIS A 82 -57.54 11.36 22.24
CA HIS A 82 -56.21 11.40 22.85
C HIS A 82 -55.63 10.01 23.14
N ASP A 83 -56.47 9.05 23.55
CA ASP A 83 -56.01 7.69 23.89
C ASP A 83 -55.53 6.95 22.65
N GLU A 84 -56.25 7.09 21.52
CA GLU A 84 -55.84 6.58 20.22
C GLU A 84 -54.54 7.24 19.73
N ALA A 85 -54.44 8.56 19.84
CA ALA A 85 -53.23 9.29 19.47
C ALA A 85 -52.02 8.80 20.28
N ARG A 86 -52.21 8.55 21.58
CA ARG A 86 -51.17 8.04 22.48
C ARG A 86 -50.81 6.58 22.20
N GLU A 87 -51.77 5.74 21.87
CA GLU A 87 -51.51 4.35 21.49
C GLU A 87 -50.80 4.25 20.14
N GLN A 88 -51.27 4.95 19.12
CA GLN A 88 -50.65 4.88 17.78
C GLN A 88 -49.27 5.52 17.73
N ALA A 89 -49.03 6.57 18.51
CA ALA A 89 -47.70 7.17 18.65
C ALA A 89 -46.64 6.16 19.16
N ARG A 90 -47.05 5.08 19.85
CA ARG A 90 -46.13 4.03 20.36
C ARG A 90 -45.66 3.06 19.28
N PHE A 91 -46.39 2.93 18.18
CA PHE A 91 -46.19 1.83 17.22
C PHE A 91 -45.71 2.27 15.83
N GLY A 92 -45.57 3.58 15.56
CA GLY A 92 -45.24 4.06 14.23
C GLY A 92 -44.09 5.07 14.19
N VAL A 93 -43.10 4.79 13.34
CA VAL A 93 -42.32 5.84 12.67
C VAL A 93 -43.24 6.47 11.63
N PRO A 94 -43.46 7.80 11.62
CA PRO A 94 -44.19 8.44 10.53
C PRO A 94 -43.63 7.99 9.17
N ASP A 95 -44.51 7.56 8.24
CA ASP A 95 -44.09 7.19 6.88
C ASP A 95 -43.30 8.30 6.19
N ASP A 96 -43.57 9.56 6.57
CA ASP A 96 -42.88 10.77 6.11
C ASP A 96 -41.38 10.78 6.48
N LEU A 97 -40.96 10.03 7.52
CA LEU A 97 -39.55 9.84 7.85
C LEU A 97 -38.86 8.83 6.93
N ARG A 98 -39.58 8.12 6.04
CA ARG A 98 -38.94 7.39 4.94
C ARG A 98 -38.27 8.32 3.94
N LEU A 99 -38.64 9.61 3.90
CA LEU A 99 -37.96 10.63 3.07
C LEU A 99 -36.49 10.83 3.47
N LEU A 100 -36.10 10.37 4.66
CA LEU A 100 -34.73 10.41 5.13
C LEU A 100 -33.87 9.25 4.61
N GLN A 101 -34.49 8.20 4.07
CA GLN A 101 -33.77 7.07 3.50
C GLN A 101 -33.26 7.39 2.08
N PRO A 102 -32.07 6.91 1.69
CA PRO A 102 -31.19 6.01 2.45
C PRO A 102 -30.17 6.72 3.36
N ALA A 103 -30.18 8.06 3.47
CA ALA A 103 -29.13 8.82 4.15
C ALA A 103 -29.19 8.72 5.69
N ILE A 104 -30.40 8.67 6.26
CA ILE A 104 -30.65 8.65 7.71
C ILE A 104 -31.74 7.61 8.01
N ALA A 105 -31.46 6.70 8.95
CA ALA A 105 -32.46 5.83 9.54
C ALA A 105 -32.98 6.39 10.86
N VAL A 106 -34.28 6.29 11.10
CA VAL A 106 -34.93 6.75 12.33
C VAL A 106 -35.48 5.57 13.10
N TYR A 107 -35.02 5.42 14.34
CA TYR A 107 -35.47 4.40 15.27
C TYR A 107 -36.25 5.08 16.41
N PRO A 108 -37.56 4.88 16.52
CA PRO A 108 -38.35 5.46 17.59
C PRO A 108 -37.98 4.76 18.90
N ARG A 109 -37.82 5.53 19.98
CA ARG A 109 -37.55 4.99 21.32
C ARG A 109 -38.81 4.96 22.16
N HIS A 110 -39.39 6.13 22.41
CA HIS A 110 -40.66 6.26 23.10
C HIS A 110 -41.29 7.62 22.85
N VAL A 111 -42.61 7.69 23.06
CA VAL A 111 -43.39 8.93 22.97
C VAL A 111 -43.14 9.75 24.23
N ILE A 112 -42.69 11.00 24.06
CA ILE A 112 -42.47 11.96 25.15
C ILE A 112 -43.80 12.61 25.53
N ASP A 113 -44.53 13.12 24.53
CA ASP A 113 -45.76 13.88 24.76
C ASP A 113 -46.73 13.79 23.58
N VAL A 114 -48.02 13.93 23.87
CA VAL A 114 -49.11 14.02 22.89
C VAL A 114 -50.05 15.12 23.36
N THR A 115 -50.12 16.24 22.64
CA THR A 115 -50.94 17.39 23.02
C THR A 115 -51.87 17.81 21.89
N PRO A 116 -53.10 18.29 22.17
CA PRO A 116 -53.95 18.85 21.14
C PRO A 116 -53.26 20.02 20.43
N ALA A 117 -53.30 20.05 19.10
CA ALA A 117 -52.76 21.16 18.32
C ALA A 117 -53.67 22.39 18.48
N ALA A 118 -53.09 23.54 18.83
CA ALA A 118 -53.84 24.74 19.19
C ALA A 118 -54.68 25.36 18.05
N ASN A 119 -54.48 24.94 16.80
CA ASN A 119 -55.10 25.53 15.60
C ASN A 119 -55.77 24.49 14.66
N GLY A 120 -55.96 23.24 15.11
CA GLY A 120 -56.60 22.22 14.27
C GLY A 120 -58.09 22.54 14.05
N SER A 121 -58.56 22.51 12.81
CA SER A 121 -60.00 22.63 12.55
C SER A 121 -60.71 21.41 13.14
N ASP A 122 -61.54 21.60 14.16
CA ASP A 122 -62.44 20.56 14.68
C ASP A 122 -63.45 20.16 13.59
N GLN A 123 -63.03 19.29 12.68
CA GLN A 123 -63.97 18.55 11.85
C GLN A 123 -64.58 17.46 12.72
N LEU A 124 -65.92 17.36 12.70
CA LEU A 124 -66.69 16.39 13.49
C LEU A 124 -66.09 14.97 13.36
N GLY A 125 -65.36 14.53 14.39
CA GLY A 125 -64.78 13.19 14.50
C GLY A 125 -63.26 13.06 14.44
N SER A 126 -62.50 14.13 14.16
CA SER A 126 -61.02 14.08 14.13
C SER A 126 -60.40 15.35 14.67
N GLN A 127 -59.54 15.23 15.69
CA GLN A 127 -58.79 16.32 16.29
C GLN A 127 -57.31 16.17 15.96
N GLU A 128 -56.62 17.28 15.67
CA GLU A 128 -55.18 17.28 15.47
C GLU A 128 -54.43 17.21 16.80
N TYR A 129 -53.48 16.29 16.89
CA TYR A 129 -52.55 16.14 18.00
C TYR A 129 -51.13 16.38 17.54
N ARG A 130 -50.39 17.19 18.28
CA ARG A 130 -48.94 17.27 18.21
C ARG A 130 -48.34 16.12 19.00
N ILE A 131 -47.56 15.29 18.33
CA ILE A 131 -46.89 14.13 18.90
C ILE A 131 -45.40 14.44 18.94
N THR A 132 -44.81 14.36 20.14
CA THR A 132 -43.38 14.50 20.37
C THR A 132 -42.81 13.15 20.79
N ALA A 133 -41.86 12.63 20.02
CA ALA A 133 -41.23 11.33 20.28
C ALA A 133 -39.72 11.47 20.41
N GLN A 134 -39.12 10.71 21.32
CA GLN A 134 -37.67 10.52 21.34
C GLN A 134 -37.31 9.49 20.28
N VAL A 135 -36.32 9.84 19.45
CA VAL A 135 -35.79 8.95 18.42
C VAL A 135 -34.28 8.84 18.50
N THR A 136 -33.77 7.76 17.92
CA THR A 136 -32.36 7.61 17.56
C THR A 136 -32.25 7.72 16.04
N LEU A 137 -31.46 8.69 15.58
CA LEU A 137 -31.10 8.90 14.18
C LEU A 137 -29.78 8.19 13.92
N HIS A 138 -29.71 7.31 12.93
CA HIS A 138 -28.46 6.74 12.43
C HIS A 138 -28.14 7.40 11.10
N THR A 139 -26.97 8.00 11.01
CA THR A 139 -26.43 8.59 9.77
C THR A 139 -25.24 7.76 9.33
N TRP A 140 -25.14 7.46 8.04
CA TRP A 140 -24.00 6.73 7.50
C TRP A 140 -23.04 7.69 6.82
N VAL A 141 -21.78 7.64 7.21
CA VAL A 141 -20.71 8.48 6.67
C VAL A 141 -19.54 7.61 6.24
N THR A 142 -18.97 7.89 5.07
CA THR A 142 -17.72 7.28 4.65
C THR A 142 -16.57 8.19 5.03
N ALA A 143 -15.71 7.74 5.94
CA ALA A 143 -14.56 8.51 6.42
C ALA A 143 -13.41 7.58 6.84
N ALA A 144 -12.18 8.10 6.86
CA ALA A 144 -11.02 7.33 7.32
C ALA A 144 -10.90 7.27 8.85
N ARG A 145 -11.46 8.27 9.56
CA ARG A 145 -11.39 8.39 11.02
C ARG A 145 -12.77 8.69 11.60
N GLU A 146 -12.97 8.27 12.86
CA GLU A 146 -14.20 8.54 13.61
C GLU A 146 -14.48 10.04 13.72
N ALA A 147 -13.45 10.85 14.01
CA ALA A 147 -13.60 12.30 14.16
C ALA A 147 -14.16 12.96 12.89
N ASP A 148 -13.62 12.58 11.72
CA ASP A 148 -14.09 13.07 10.42
C ASP A 148 -15.54 12.63 10.15
N ALA A 149 -15.89 11.38 10.50
CA ALA A 149 -17.27 10.90 10.37
C ALA A 149 -18.24 11.68 11.26
N TYR A 150 -17.82 11.97 12.49
CA TYR A 150 -18.61 12.72 13.47
C TYR A 150 -18.79 14.18 13.05
N GLU A 151 -17.78 14.82 12.45
CA GLU A 151 -17.88 16.18 11.92
C GLU A 151 -18.79 16.28 10.68
N ALA A 152 -18.80 15.26 9.83
CA ALA A 152 -19.60 15.24 8.60
C ALA A 152 -21.08 14.83 8.82
N ALA A 153 -21.38 14.01 9.84
CA ALA A 153 -22.75 13.54 10.10
C ALA A 153 -23.78 14.68 10.33
N PRO A 154 -23.45 15.78 11.04
CA PRO A 154 -24.32 16.95 11.15
C PRO A 154 -24.72 17.57 9.81
N ALA A 155 -23.80 17.66 8.84
CA ALA A 155 -24.08 18.26 7.54
C ALA A 155 -25.11 17.45 6.73
N ILE A 156 -25.10 16.12 6.88
CA ILE A 156 -26.10 15.25 6.26
C ILE A 156 -27.48 15.52 6.86
N LEU A 157 -27.58 15.61 8.19
CA LEU A 157 -28.86 15.94 8.84
C LEU A 157 -29.34 17.35 8.45
N GLU A 158 -28.45 18.34 8.45
CA GLU A 158 -28.75 19.71 8.06
C GLU A 158 -29.33 19.80 6.64
N GLY A 159 -28.75 19.05 5.70
CA GLY A 159 -29.26 18.94 4.33
C GLY A 159 -30.72 18.42 4.24
N HIS A 160 -31.17 17.67 5.25
CA HIS A 160 -32.53 17.12 5.30
C HIS A 160 -33.49 17.90 6.21
N LEU A 161 -33.02 18.85 7.03
CA LEU A 161 -33.87 19.61 7.95
C LEU A 161 -34.97 20.39 7.22
N ARG A 162 -34.68 20.93 6.04
CA ARG A 162 -35.67 21.65 5.23
C ARG A 162 -36.79 20.72 4.73
N VAL A 163 -36.43 19.53 4.26
CA VAL A 163 -37.39 18.52 3.78
C VAL A 163 -38.31 18.07 4.92
N LEU A 164 -37.75 17.90 6.12
CA LEU A 164 -38.53 17.59 7.32
C LEU A 164 -39.49 18.72 7.70
N ALA A 165 -39.03 19.97 7.66
CA ALA A 165 -39.87 21.13 7.95
C ALA A 165 -41.02 21.28 6.94
N ASP A 166 -40.76 21.03 5.64
CA ASP A 166 -41.78 21.04 4.59
C ASP A 166 -42.83 19.93 4.80
N ALA A 167 -42.44 18.81 5.42
CA ALA A 167 -43.33 17.73 5.85
C ALA A 167 -44.02 17.98 7.21
N GLY A 168 -43.83 19.15 7.83
CA GLY A 168 -44.41 19.49 9.12
C GLY A 168 -43.75 18.80 10.32
N ILE A 169 -42.50 18.34 10.16
CA ILE A 169 -41.73 17.64 11.17
C ILE A 169 -40.62 18.56 11.68
N THR A 170 -40.53 18.73 13.00
CA THR A 170 -39.45 19.48 13.65
C THR A 170 -38.52 18.55 14.42
N VAL A 171 -37.22 18.71 14.22
CA VAL A 171 -36.16 18.01 14.96
C VAL A 171 -35.57 18.94 16.01
N THR A 172 -35.54 18.53 17.27
CA THR A 172 -34.93 19.29 18.38
C THR A 172 -34.16 18.39 19.33
N GLY A 173 -33.42 18.98 20.29
CA GLY A 173 -32.73 18.23 21.34
C GLY A 173 -31.64 17.28 20.84
N LEU A 174 -30.99 17.64 19.72
CA LEU A 174 -29.99 16.79 19.06
C LEU A 174 -28.78 16.58 19.97
N THR A 175 -28.48 15.32 20.26
CA THR A 175 -27.31 14.92 21.04
C THR A 175 -26.61 13.78 20.31
N TRP A 176 -25.47 14.08 19.69
CA TRP A 176 -24.65 13.11 18.96
C TRP A 176 -23.95 12.14 19.91
N GLN A 177 -23.81 10.90 19.47
CA GLN A 177 -23.15 9.83 20.20
C GLN A 177 -21.86 9.45 19.48
N THR A 178 -20.83 9.11 20.25
CA THR A 178 -19.58 8.51 19.74
C THR A 178 -19.86 7.16 19.11
N ALA A 179 -19.14 6.83 18.04
CA ALA A 179 -19.29 5.54 17.38
C ALA A 179 -18.53 4.46 18.17
N HIS A 180 -18.90 3.19 17.98
CA HIS A 180 -18.21 2.05 18.59
C HIS A 180 -17.26 1.33 17.62
N GLY A 181 -16.87 2.02 16.55
CA GLY A 181 -16.05 1.50 15.46
C GLY A 181 -16.73 1.65 14.10
N PRO A 182 -16.00 1.35 13.01
CA PRO A 182 -16.56 1.29 11.66
C PRO A 182 -17.52 0.12 11.51
N ASP A 183 -18.44 0.22 10.54
CA ASP A 183 -19.47 -0.80 10.30
C ASP A 183 -18.90 -2.03 9.55
N ASP A 184 -19.34 -3.23 9.94
CA ASP A 184 -19.06 -4.49 9.21
C ASP A 184 -19.96 -4.65 7.96
N VAL A 185 -19.77 -3.80 6.93
CA VAL A 185 -20.59 -3.80 5.69
C VAL A 185 -19.75 -4.19 4.47
N PRO A 186 -20.27 -5.01 3.52
CA PRO A 186 -19.58 -5.34 2.27
C PRO A 186 -19.14 -4.10 1.48
N HIS A 187 -17.94 -4.18 0.92
CA HIS A 187 -17.00 -3.07 0.77
C HIS A 187 -17.04 -2.31 -0.57
N ASP A 188 -18.19 -2.23 -1.24
CA ASP A 188 -18.24 -1.78 -2.65
C ASP A 188 -18.24 -0.25 -2.87
N ASP A 189 -18.34 0.58 -1.81
CA ASP A 189 -18.41 2.05 -1.94
C ASP A 189 -17.27 2.78 -1.21
N ILE A 190 -16.00 2.51 -1.59
CA ILE A 190 -14.90 3.39 -1.22
C ILE A 190 -14.89 4.55 -2.23
N ASP A 191 -15.42 5.70 -1.82
CA ASP A 191 -15.41 6.91 -2.63
C ASP A 191 -13.96 7.39 -2.82
N ALA A 192 -13.54 7.55 -4.08
CA ALA A 192 -12.16 7.80 -4.49
C ALA A 192 -11.77 9.29 -4.39
N ASN A 193 -12.62 10.12 -3.82
CA ASN A 193 -12.40 11.56 -3.79
C ASN A 193 -11.18 11.91 -2.92
N ALA A 194 -10.08 12.23 -3.60
CA ALA A 194 -8.88 12.76 -3.01
C ALA A 194 -9.22 14.04 -2.24
N ARG A 195 -8.88 14.07 -0.93
CA ARG A 195 -8.87 15.34 -0.18
C ARG A 195 -7.92 16.29 -0.91
N THR A 196 -8.40 17.50 -1.19
CA THR A 196 -7.56 18.60 -1.68
C THR A 196 -6.46 18.88 -0.67
N VAL A 197 -5.23 19.02 -1.16
CA VAL A 197 -4.08 19.38 -0.33
C VAL A 197 -4.23 20.84 0.10
N ASP A 198 -4.35 21.07 1.41
CA ASP A 198 -4.23 22.43 1.95
C ASP A 198 -2.81 22.93 1.77
N ALA A 199 -2.66 24.21 1.37
CA ALA A 199 -1.36 24.83 1.18
C ALA A 199 -0.52 24.72 2.46
N ALA A 200 0.73 24.26 2.32
CA ALA A 200 1.64 24.12 3.45
C ALA A 200 1.91 25.49 4.10
N GLN A 201 1.45 25.67 5.35
CA GLN A 201 1.78 26.85 6.14
C GLN A 201 2.91 26.51 7.11
N LEU A 202 4.06 27.17 6.94
CA LEU A 202 5.13 27.10 7.92
C LEU A 202 4.83 28.03 9.10
N PRO A 203 5.12 27.61 10.35
CA PRO A 203 5.20 28.54 11.46
C PRO A 203 6.22 29.64 11.14
N ASP A 204 5.97 30.85 11.62
CA ASP A 204 6.85 32.00 11.38
C ASP A 204 8.20 31.77 12.09
N LEU A 205 9.16 31.22 11.36
CA LEU A 205 10.53 30.96 11.81
C LEU A 205 11.29 32.29 11.79
N ALA A 206 11.05 33.11 12.81
CA ALA A 206 11.62 34.45 12.94
C ALA A 206 13.16 34.42 13.02
N GLY A 207 13.84 34.59 11.89
CA GLY A 207 15.24 35.03 11.80
C GLY A 207 16.33 34.03 12.19
N ASP A 208 16.00 32.78 12.57
CA ASP A 208 16.99 31.76 12.95
C ASP A 208 17.36 30.86 11.75
N LEU A 209 18.58 31.06 11.23
CA LEU A 209 19.14 30.25 10.14
C LEU A 209 19.29 28.77 10.50
N THR A 210 19.58 28.46 11.78
CA THR A 210 19.75 27.08 12.25
C THR A 210 18.40 26.37 12.24
N ALA A 211 17.37 27.04 12.74
CA ALA A 211 16.00 26.51 12.73
C ALA A 211 15.48 26.34 11.30
N ALA A 212 15.72 27.31 10.40
CA ALA A 212 15.32 27.21 8.99
C ALA A 212 16.04 26.05 8.27
N THR A 213 17.32 25.84 8.55
CA THR A 213 18.09 24.71 7.98
C THR A 213 17.56 23.37 8.50
N ALA A 214 17.34 23.25 9.82
CA ALA A 214 16.81 22.03 10.44
C ALA A 214 15.40 21.68 9.93
N ALA A 215 14.54 22.68 9.73
CA ALA A 215 13.23 22.51 9.14
C ALA A 215 13.31 22.00 7.69
N ARG A 216 14.24 22.56 6.89
CA ARG A 216 14.48 22.11 5.52
C ARG A 216 14.97 20.67 5.49
N ASP A 217 15.97 20.34 6.30
CA ASP A 217 16.55 18.99 6.36
C ASP A 217 15.49 17.97 6.81
N THR A 218 14.66 18.32 7.79
CA THR A 218 13.56 17.45 8.25
C THR A 218 12.54 17.23 7.15
N ALA A 219 12.09 18.29 6.45
CA ALA A 219 11.12 18.17 5.36
C ALA A 219 11.66 17.33 4.17
N VAL A 220 12.94 17.52 3.82
CA VAL A 220 13.59 16.72 2.77
C VAL A 220 13.75 15.26 3.20
N GLN A 221 14.14 15.01 4.44
CA GLN A 221 14.25 13.66 5.00
C GLN A 221 12.90 12.96 5.03
N ASP A 222 11.85 13.68 5.48
CA ASP A 222 10.48 13.20 5.50
C ASP A 222 9.98 12.80 4.11
N LEU A 223 10.29 13.59 3.08
CA LEU A 223 9.97 13.25 1.69
C LEU A 223 10.74 12.00 1.24
N ALA A 224 12.05 11.94 1.51
CA ALA A 224 12.89 10.80 1.16
C ALA A 224 12.42 9.50 1.84
N ASP A 225 12.04 9.56 3.12
CA ASP A 225 11.54 8.42 3.88
C ASP A 225 10.18 7.94 3.39
N LEU A 226 9.30 8.82 2.91
CA LEU A 226 8.06 8.40 2.24
C LEU A 226 8.36 7.67 0.93
N ARG A 227 9.22 8.24 0.07
CA ARG A 227 9.65 7.61 -1.20
C ARG A 227 10.24 6.22 -0.96
N ARG A 228 11.13 6.10 0.03
CA ARG A 228 11.75 4.84 0.42
C ARG A 228 10.72 3.81 0.90
N ARG A 229 9.79 4.20 1.77
CA ARG A 229 8.76 3.28 2.29
C ARG A 229 7.78 2.80 1.21
N ILE A 230 7.39 3.68 0.28
CA ILE A 230 6.57 3.29 -0.89
C ILE A 230 7.31 2.24 -1.71
N ARG A 231 8.56 2.51 -2.03
CA ARG A 231 9.38 1.65 -2.87
C ARG A 231 9.70 0.31 -2.24
N ALA A 232 10.16 0.31 -0.98
CA ALA A 232 10.41 -0.89 -0.20
C ALA A 232 9.18 -1.81 -0.13
N ARG A 233 7.99 -1.23 0.14
CA ARG A 233 6.75 -2.00 0.22
C ARG A 233 6.32 -2.59 -1.13
N ALA A 234 6.51 -1.82 -2.21
CA ALA A 234 6.23 -2.29 -3.55
C ALA A 234 7.16 -3.45 -3.95
N ILE A 235 8.44 -3.39 -3.58
CA ILE A 235 9.40 -4.47 -3.80
C ILE A 235 9.04 -5.70 -2.96
N ARG A 236 8.66 -5.54 -1.68
CA ARG A 236 8.18 -6.68 -0.86
C ARG A 236 6.97 -7.37 -1.48
N ALA A 237 6.01 -6.59 -1.98
CA ALA A 237 4.84 -7.15 -2.66
C ALA A 237 5.20 -8.03 -3.87
N LEU A 238 6.32 -7.72 -4.55
CA LEU A 238 6.85 -8.53 -5.66
C LEU A 238 7.54 -9.80 -5.16
N ILE A 239 8.37 -9.69 -4.12
CA ILE A 239 9.16 -10.81 -3.58
C ILE A 239 8.26 -11.84 -2.89
N ASP A 240 7.29 -11.36 -2.11
CA ASP A 240 6.38 -12.20 -1.32
C ASP A 240 5.23 -12.77 -2.18
N ASP A 241 5.24 -12.52 -3.51
CA ASP A 241 4.20 -12.92 -4.47
C ASP A 241 2.77 -12.52 -4.03
N GLU A 242 2.65 -11.38 -3.33
CA GLU A 242 1.36 -10.86 -2.88
C GLU A 242 0.44 -10.47 -4.05
N ILE A 243 1.06 -10.16 -5.20
CA ILE A 243 0.38 -9.83 -6.44
C ILE A 243 0.49 -11.01 -7.39
N GLY A 244 -0.52 -11.89 -7.36
CA GLY A 244 -0.53 -13.10 -8.17
C GLY A 244 -0.32 -12.83 -9.66
N GLY A 245 0.48 -13.68 -10.31
CA GLY A 245 0.76 -13.61 -11.73
C GLY A 245 2.13 -14.15 -12.10
N ILE A 246 2.51 -14.01 -13.37
CA ILE A 246 3.88 -14.27 -13.81
C ILE A 246 4.75 -13.12 -13.30
N TYR A 247 5.84 -13.43 -12.59
CA TYR A 247 6.74 -12.46 -11.95
C TYR A 247 7.06 -11.25 -12.84
N GLN A 248 7.40 -11.48 -14.11
CA GLN A 248 7.77 -10.42 -15.05
C GLN A 248 6.64 -9.41 -15.29
N HIS A 249 5.39 -9.86 -15.41
CA HIS A 249 4.23 -8.97 -15.57
C HIS A 249 3.90 -8.22 -14.27
N THR A 250 4.07 -8.89 -13.13
CA THR A 250 3.90 -8.25 -11.82
C THR A 250 4.96 -7.16 -11.61
N ALA A 251 6.22 -7.45 -11.95
CA ALA A 251 7.33 -6.52 -11.86
C ALA A 251 7.16 -5.30 -12.80
N GLU A 252 6.69 -5.50 -14.03
CA GLU A 252 6.33 -4.41 -14.96
C GLU A 252 5.20 -3.51 -14.43
N ARG A 253 4.19 -4.10 -13.77
CA ARG A 253 3.11 -3.34 -13.13
C ARG A 253 3.61 -2.50 -11.97
N ILE A 254 4.48 -3.07 -11.14
CA ILE A 254 5.10 -2.36 -10.01
C ILE A 254 6.01 -1.25 -10.52
N GLU A 255 6.81 -1.50 -11.55
CA GLU A 255 7.64 -0.46 -12.16
C GLU A 255 6.79 0.70 -12.69
N ARG A 256 5.68 0.40 -13.38
CA ARG A 256 4.75 1.44 -13.85
C ARG A 256 4.16 2.22 -12.68
N PHE A 257 3.70 1.54 -11.63
CA PHE A 257 3.19 2.19 -10.42
C PHE A 257 4.22 3.14 -9.79
N LEU A 258 5.49 2.73 -9.67
CA LEU A 258 6.56 3.60 -9.15
C LEU A 258 6.79 4.81 -10.05
N VAL A 259 6.86 4.60 -11.36
CA VAL A 259 7.07 5.68 -12.35
C VAL A 259 5.90 6.67 -12.38
N ASP A 260 4.66 6.19 -12.30
CA ASP A 260 3.47 7.03 -12.28
C ASP A 260 3.42 7.93 -11.03
N LEU A 261 4.05 7.51 -9.93
CA LEU A 261 4.26 8.31 -8.71
C LEU A 261 5.53 9.18 -8.74
N GLY A 262 6.25 9.20 -9.88
CA GLY A 262 7.51 9.94 -10.03
C GLY A 262 8.68 9.36 -9.23
N LEU A 263 8.61 8.08 -8.85
CA LEU A 263 9.69 7.36 -8.17
C LEU A 263 10.61 6.67 -9.19
N ASP A 264 11.81 6.32 -8.73
CA ASP A 264 12.78 5.59 -9.55
C ASP A 264 12.20 4.23 -10.01
N ARG A 265 12.71 3.72 -11.12
CA ARG A 265 12.35 2.39 -11.65
C ARG A 265 12.97 1.27 -10.83
N LEU A 266 12.40 0.06 -10.93
CA LEU A 266 12.99 -1.12 -10.31
C LEU A 266 14.43 -1.33 -10.82
N PRO A 267 15.35 -1.79 -9.96
CA PRO A 267 16.70 -2.15 -10.36
C PRO A 267 16.69 -3.12 -11.55
N ARG A 268 17.61 -2.89 -12.48
CA ARG A 268 17.84 -3.74 -13.64
C ARG A 268 19.14 -4.51 -13.46
N ALA A 269 19.13 -5.76 -13.89
CA ALA A 269 20.32 -6.60 -13.89
C ALA A 269 20.48 -7.30 -15.25
N HIS A 270 21.73 -7.55 -15.62
CA HIS A 270 22.06 -8.44 -16.73
C HIS A 270 21.97 -9.87 -16.24
N HIS A 271 21.18 -10.69 -16.93
CA HIS A 271 21.15 -12.13 -16.68
C HIS A 271 22.25 -12.81 -17.50
N VAL A 272 23.26 -13.33 -16.81
CA VAL A 272 24.44 -13.94 -17.45
C VAL A 272 24.60 -15.38 -17.00
N THR A 273 24.65 -16.29 -17.97
CA THR A 273 25.01 -17.68 -17.74
C THR A 273 26.46 -17.89 -18.16
N VAL A 274 27.32 -18.31 -17.24
CA VAL A 274 28.71 -18.68 -17.55
C VAL A 274 28.83 -20.19 -17.50
N VAL A 275 29.19 -20.78 -18.63
CA VAL A 275 29.50 -22.20 -18.75
C VAL A 275 31.01 -22.38 -18.71
N ALA A 276 31.49 -23.16 -17.74
CA ALA A 276 32.89 -23.55 -17.62
C ALA A 276 33.01 -25.06 -17.86
N ASP A 277 33.76 -25.43 -18.89
CA ASP A 277 34.14 -26.82 -19.13
C ASP A 277 35.49 -27.10 -18.47
N LEU A 278 35.50 -28.14 -17.64
CA LEU A 278 36.61 -28.56 -16.80
C LEU A 278 37.01 -30.00 -17.14
N THR A 279 38.27 -30.33 -16.93
CA THR A 279 38.72 -31.73 -16.92
C THR A 279 39.21 -32.11 -15.54
N LEU A 280 38.47 -32.96 -14.84
CA LEU A 280 38.78 -33.36 -13.48
C LEU A 280 39.64 -34.62 -13.48
N PRO A 281 40.83 -34.60 -12.87
CA PRO A 281 41.64 -35.80 -12.70
C PRO A 281 41.03 -36.71 -11.63
N ALA A 282 40.95 -38.00 -11.92
CA ALA A 282 40.52 -39.03 -10.98
C ALA A 282 41.52 -40.19 -10.97
N GLY A 283 41.73 -40.80 -9.81
CA GLY A 283 42.68 -41.89 -9.62
C GLY A 283 42.31 -43.17 -10.40
N ALA A 284 43.14 -44.20 -10.26
CA ALA A 284 42.89 -45.50 -10.87
C ALA A 284 41.60 -46.15 -10.33
N GLY A 285 40.82 -46.79 -11.22
CA GLY A 285 39.54 -47.41 -10.89
C GLY A 285 38.66 -47.63 -12.11
N THR A 286 37.38 -47.90 -11.90
CA THR A 286 36.37 -47.92 -12.97
C THR A 286 35.94 -46.52 -13.38
N THR A 287 35.43 -46.35 -14.60
CA THR A 287 34.87 -45.06 -15.07
C THR A 287 33.79 -44.52 -14.12
N ARG A 288 33.00 -45.41 -13.51
CA ARG A 288 31.96 -45.04 -12.55
C ARG A 288 32.54 -44.45 -11.27
N GLU A 289 33.55 -45.10 -10.69
CA GLU A 289 34.25 -44.59 -9.50
C GLU A 289 34.94 -43.26 -9.80
N ALA A 290 35.51 -43.09 -10.99
CA ALA A 290 36.09 -41.82 -11.41
C ALA A 290 35.04 -40.71 -11.57
N CYS A 291 33.87 -41.01 -12.12
CA CYS A 291 32.75 -40.05 -12.21
C CYS A 291 32.17 -39.70 -10.83
N ASP A 292 32.10 -40.68 -9.91
CA ASP A 292 31.67 -40.46 -8.53
C ASP A 292 32.66 -39.54 -7.79
N ALA A 293 33.96 -39.79 -7.92
CA ALA A 293 35.02 -38.95 -7.36
C ALA A 293 34.97 -37.51 -7.92
N ALA A 294 34.78 -37.36 -9.24
CA ALA A 294 34.60 -36.05 -9.87
C ALA A 294 33.38 -35.29 -9.32
N ARG A 295 32.24 -35.99 -9.11
CA ARG A 295 31.05 -35.41 -8.46
C ARG A 295 31.33 -34.96 -7.03
N ASP A 296 32.06 -35.75 -6.26
CA ASP A 296 32.38 -35.41 -4.88
C ASP A 296 33.34 -34.21 -4.78
N VAL A 297 34.33 -34.11 -5.67
CA VAL A 297 35.21 -32.93 -5.79
C VAL A 297 34.40 -31.67 -6.10
N MET A 298 33.50 -31.72 -7.10
CA MET A 298 32.69 -30.55 -7.47
C MET A 298 31.64 -30.20 -6.41
N ARG A 299 31.08 -31.20 -5.72
CA ARG A 299 30.21 -30.97 -4.56
C ARG A 299 30.98 -30.26 -3.45
N ALA A 300 32.21 -30.68 -3.17
CA ALA A 300 33.07 -30.02 -2.18
C ALA A 300 33.43 -28.58 -2.60
N ALA A 301 33.76 -28.35 -3.87
CA ALA A 301 34.07 -27.03 -4.41
C ALA A 301 32.89 -26.05 -4.29
N THR A 302 31.67 -26.51 -4.61
CA THR A 302 30.44 -25.71 -4.51
C THR A 302 29.97 -25.51 -3.06
N THR A 303 30.13 -26.51 -2.18
CA THR A 303 29.71 -26.41 -0.76
C THR A 303 30.70 -25.70 0.16
N SER A 304 31.99 -25.69 -0.17
CA SER A 304 33.04 -25.03 0.65
C SER A 304 33.05 -23.51 0.53
N SER A 305 32.18 -22.94 -0.31
CA SER A 305 31.94 -21.50 -0.29
C SER A 305 30.44 -21.15 -0.29
N PRO A 306 29.76 -21.40 0.84
CA PRO A 306 28.43 -20.86 1.09
C PRO A 306 28.65 -19.44 1.64
N ASP A 307 28.93 -18.49 0.77
CA ASP A 307 28.79 -17.09 1.14
C ASP A 307 27.36 -16.69 0.77
N GLU A 308 26.52 -16.40 1.78
CA GLU A 308 25.13 -15.92 1.58
C GLU A 308 25.09 -14.63 0.74
N THR A 309 26.25 -14.01 0.48
CA THR A 309 26.44 -12.83 -0.34
C THR A 309 26.81 -13.12 -1.82
N ARG A 310 26.81 -14.40 -2.26
CA ARG A 310 27.13 -14.74 -3.66
C ARG A 310 26.09 -14.19 -4.63
N PRO A 311 26.49 -13.44 -5.69
CA PRO A 311 25.57 -12.90 -6.67
C PRO A 311 25.16 -13.93 -7.74
N TRP A 312 25.30 -15.23 -7.44
CA TRP A 312 25.13 -16.30 -8.42
C TRP A 312 24.73 -17.64 -7.80
N THR A 313 24.01 -18.45 -8.59
CA THR A 313 23.78 -19.88 -8.35
C THR A 313 24.67 -20.69 -9.29
N ALA A 314 25.08 -21.89 -8.88
CA ALA A 314 25.88 -22.76 -9.74
C ALA A 314 25.40 -24.21 -9.72
N TYR A 315 25.39 -24.81 -10.91
CA TYR A 315 24.96 -26.18 -11.16
C TYR A 315 26.03 -26.89 -12.00
N GLY A 316 26.17 -28.21 -11.86
CA GLY A 316 27.16 -28.92 -12.66
C GLY A 316 26.82 -30.38 -12.84
N TRP A 317 27.29 -30.94 -13.94
CA TRP A 317 27.11 -32.34 -14.25
C TRP A 317 28.33 -32.92 -14.99
N THR A 318 28.54 -34.21 -14.80
CA THR A 318 29.51 -34.99 -15.57
C THR A 318 29.02 -35.17 -17.00
N ILE A 319 29.95 -35.26 -17.96
CA ILE A 319 29.65 -35.75 -19.31
C ILE A 319 30.40 -37.09 -19.51
N PRO A 320 29.84 -38.22 -19.04
CA PRO A 320 30.58 -39.47 -18.88
C PRO A 320 31.06 -40.09 -20.19
N GLU A 321 30.37 -39.76 -21.29
CA GLU A 321 30.64 -40.26 -22.64
C GLU A 321 32.01 -39.82 -23.19
N TYR A 322 32.61 -38.78 -22.61
CA TYR A 322 33.91 -38.24 -23.01
C TYR A 322 35.02 -38.50 -21.99
N ALA A 323 34.78 -39.37 -21.00
CA ALA A 323 35.81 -39.74 -20.03
C ALA A 323 36.96 -40.51 -20.73
N THR A 324 38.19 -40.03 -20.54
CA THR A 324 39.40 -40.67 -21.06
C THR A 324 40.26 -41.23 -19.92
N CYS A 325 41.07 -42.25 -20.21
CA CYS A 325 41.95 -42.88 -19.23
C CYS A 325 43.37 -42.90 -19.80
N ASP A 326 44.29 -42.23 -19.11
CA ASP A 326 45.71 -42.13 -19.48
C ASP A 326 46.59 -42.73 -18.37
N HIS A 327 47.92 -42.68 -18.54
CA HIS A 327 48.89 -43.28 -17.60
C HIS A 327 48.82 -42.69 -16.18
N ASP A 328 48.29 -41.48 -16.03
CA ASP A 328 48.16 -40.75 -14.76
C ASP A 328 46.76 -40.91 -14.11
N GLY A 329 45.85 -41.66 -14.72
CA GLY A 329 44.49 -41.89 -14.22
C GLY A 329 43.38 -41.48 -15.19
N TRP A 330 42.15 -41.43 -14.69
CA TRP A 330 40.98 -40.98 -15.44
C TRP A 330 40.95 -39.44 -15.57
N ARG A 331 40.49 -38.96 -16.71
CA ARG A 331 40.17 -37.56 -16.98
C ARG A 331 38.68 -37.47 -17.26
N ILE A 332 37.95 -36.78 -16.39
CA ILE A 332 36.49 -36.69 -16.45
C ILE A 332 36.09 -35.28 -16.88
N PRO A 333 35.51 -35.11 -18.08
CA PRO A 333 34.93 -33.84 -18.50
C PRO A 333 33.73 -33.46 -17.62
N TRP A 334 33.72 -32.22 -17.19
CA TRP A 334 32.70 -31.65 -16.33
C TRP A 334 32.24 -30.31 -16.88
N ARG A 335 30.92 -30.13 -16.98
CA ARG A 335 30.32 -28.84 -17.33
C ARG A 335 29.74 -28.21 -16.08
N HIS A 336 30.19 -27.01 -15.77
CA HIS A 336 29.73 -26.23 -14.65
C HIS A 336 29.09 -24.94 -15.15
N GLU A 337 27.87 -24.66 -14.73
CA GLU A 337 27.12 -23.48 -15.13
C GLU A 337 26.92 -22.57 -13.92
N TYR A 338 27.25 -21.30 -14.10
CA TYR A 338 26.98 -20.22 -13.16
C TYR A 338 25.86 -19.35 -13.73
N GLU A 339 24.81 -19.14 -12.98
CA GLU A 339 23.73 -18.21 -13.32
C GLU A 339 23.89 -16.97 -12.42
N MET A 340 24.15 -15.82 -13.03
CA MET A 340 24.50 -14.58 -12.33
C MET A 340 23.55 -13.44 -12.69
N GLN A 341 23.26 -12.58 -11.71
CA GLN A 341 22.58 -11.30 -11.94
C GLN A 341 23.49 -10.13 -11.57
N LEU A 342 23.86 -9.34 -12.58
CA LEU A 342 24.85 -8.27 -12.43
C LEU A 342 24.23 -6.90 -12.66
N ARG A 343 24.26 -6.07 -11.60
CA ARG A 343 23.80 -4.68 -11.60
C ARG A 343 24.90 -3.70 -12.00
N GLY A 344 24.51 -2.51 -12.47
CA GLY A 344 25.43 -1.37 -12.64
C GLY A 344 26.37 -1.45 -13.85
N HIS A 345 26.19 -2.44 -14.74
CA HIS A 345 26.95 -2.56 -15.97
C HIS A 345 26.24 -1.84 -17.12
N ALA A 346 26.98 -0.95 -17.79
CA ALA A 346 26.45 -0.11 -18.87
C ALA A 346 26.08 -0.91 -20.12
N THR A 347 26.79 -2.02 -20.38
CA THR A 347 26.58 -2.88 -21.55
C THR A 347 26.53 -4.36 -21.15
N SER A 348 25.92 -5.19 -22.01
CA SER A 348 25.93 -6.65 -21.87
C SER A 348 27.34 -7.22 -21.88
N ASP A 349 28.22 -6.64 -22.69
CA ASP A 349 29.60 -7.10 -22.84
C ASP A 349 30.40 -6.88 -21.56
N ASP A 350 30.21 -5.73 -20.90
CA ASP A 350 30.82 -5.43 -19.60
C ASP A 350 30.36 -6.41 -18.51
N ALA A 351 29.05 -6.72 -18.48
CA ALA A 351 28.49 -7.69 -17.56
C ALA A 351 29.02 -9.11 -17.83
N THR A 352 29.12 -9.50 -19.11
CA THR A 352 29.67 -10.80 -19.55
C THR A 352 31.10 -10.97 -19.06
N ALA A 353 31.97 -9.99 -19.33
CA ALA A 353 33.37 -10.05 -18.93
C ALA A 353 33.53 -10.11 -17.40
N ALA A 354 32.70 -9.37 -16.65
CA ALA A 354 32.70 -9.43 -15.19
C ALA A 354 32.25 -10.80 -14.67
N ALA A 355 31.19 -11.39 -15.25
CA ALA A 355 30.70 -12.72 -14.89
C ALA A 355 31.77 -13.80 -15.12
N GLU A 356 32.43 -13.79 -16.29
CA GLU A 356 33.51 -14.72 -16.62
C GLU A 356 34.68 -14.60 -15.64
N ALA A 357 35.06 -13.38 -15.26
CA ALA A 357 36.12 -13.13 -14.30
C ALA A 357 35.77 -13.68 -12.91
N LEU A 358 34.52 -13.49 -12.46
CA LEU A 358 34.02 -14.02 -11.18
C LEU A 358 34.01 -15.56 -11.18
N ALA A 359 33.46 -16.19 -12.22
CA ALA A 359 33.42 -17.65 -12.34
C ALA A 359 34.84 -18.24 -12.38
N ARG A 360 35.76 -17.63 -13.15
CA ARG A 360 37.15 -18.07 -13.20
C ARG A 360 37.85 -17.94 -11.86
N ALA A 361 37.64 -16.83 -11.15
CA ALA A 361 38.24 -16.60 -9.83
C ALA A 361 37.72 -17.60 -8.79
N ASP A 362 36.43 -17.93 -8.83
CA ASP A 362 35.82 -18.94 -7.96
C ASP A 362 36.38 -20.33 -8.24
N LEU A 363 36.38 -20.77 -9.51
CA LEU A 363 36.93 -22.07 -9.91
C LEU A 363 38.41 -22.20 -9.57
N THR A 364 39.21 -21.16 -9.84
CA THR A 364 40.65 -21.16 -9.52
C THR A 364 40.89 -21.31 -8.01
N ARG A 365 40.02 -20.71 -7.18
CA ARG A 365 40.11 -20.81 -5.72
C ARG A 365 39.65 -22.17 -5.22
N ALA A 366 38.54 -22.69 -5.75
CA ALA A 366 37.92 -23.93 -5.28
C ALA A 366 38.65 -25.18 -5.78
N LEU A 367 39.31 -25.10 -6.95
CA LEU A 367 39.95 -26.21 -7.65
C LEU A 367 41.41 -25.87 -8.04
N PRO A 368 42.31 -25.68 -7.06
CA PRO A 368 43.68 -25.31 -7.35
C PRO A 368 44.38 -26.40 -8.17
N GLY A 369 44.98 -26.00 -9.29
CA GLY A 369 45.75 -26.90 -10.17
C GLY A 369 44.92 -27.72 -11.16
N ILE A 370 43.61 -27.45 -11.28
CA ILE A 370 42.77 -28.02 -12.34
C ILE A 370 42.80 -27.11 -13.57
N ASP A 371 43.07 -27.70 -14.73
CA ASP A 371 43.06 -26.98 -16.00
C ASP A 371 41.62 -26.69 -16.45
N LEU A 372 41.30 -25.40 -16.58
CA LEU A 372 40.10 -24.91 -17.25
C LEU A 372 40.26 -25.07 -18.77
N VAL A 373 39.37 -25.81 -19.40
CA VAL A 373 39.44 -26.08 -20.85
C VAL A 373 38.86 -24.91 -21.62
N THR A 374 37.63 -24.52 -21.29
CA THR A 374 36.90 -23.42 -21.91
C THR A 374 35.99 -22.75 -20.89
N VAL A 375 35.87 -21.42 -20.99
CA VAL A 375 34.86 -20.64 -20.29
C VAL A 375 34.12 -19.85 -21.37
N THR A 376 32.81 -20.01 -21.43
CA THR A 376 31.94 -19.29 -22.36
C THR A 376 30.80 -18.69 -21.57
N ALA A 377 30.64 -17.37 -21.65
CA ALA A 377 29.46 -16.72 -21.11
C ALA A 377 28.46 -16.35 -22.21
N SER A 378 27.18 -16.47 -21.87
CA SER A 378 26.05 -16.01 -22.67
C SER A 378 25.17 -15.10 -21.84
N VAL A 379 24.75 -13.98 -22.42
CA VAL A 379 23.79 -13.05 -21.81
C VAL A 379 22.45 -13.27 -22.45
N GLU A 380 21.44 -13.57 -21.65
CA GLU A 380 20.11 -13.83 -22.18
C GLU A 380 19.33 -12.54 -22.44
N ASN A 381 19.39 -11.55 -21.52
CA ASN A 381 18.88 -10.18 -21.69
C ASN A 381 19.10 -9.32 -20.42
N VAL A 382 18.88 -8.00 -20.53
CA VAL A 382 18.68 -7.10 -19.37
C VAL A 382 17.24 -7.21 -18.88
N GLY A 383 17.06 -7.59 -17.63
CA GLY A 383 15.76 -7.78 -16.99
C GLY A 383 15.58 -6.93 -15.74
N ILE A 384 14.37 -6.99 -15.15
CA ILE A 384 14.20 -6.59 -13.75
C ILE A 384 14.98 -7.59 -12.91
N ASP A 385 15.73 -7.07 -11.94
CA ASP A 385 16.52 -7.91 -11.05
C ASP A 385 15.61 -8.87 -10.27
N LEU A 386 15.97 -10.17 -10.21
CA LEU A 386 15.22 -11.17 -9.45
C LEU A 386 15.58 -11.18 -7.96
N TYR A 387 16.73 -10.59 -7.58
CA TYR A 387 17.26 -10.51 -6.23
C TYR A 387 17.14 -9.08 -5.70
N LEU A 388 15.91 -8.56 -5.64
CA LEU A 388 15.62 -7.26 -5.06
C LEU A 388 15.75 -7.29 -3.53
N ASP A 389 16.33 -6.24 -2.96
CA ASP A 389 16.41 -6.03 -1.51
C ASP A 389 15.54 -4.81 -1.15
N PRO A 390 14.36 -4.97 -0.52
CA PRO A 390 13.47 -3.87 -0.19
C PRO A 390 14.08 -2.73 0.63
N ASP A 391 15.11 -3.02 1.42
CA ASP A 391 15.67 -2.03 2.34
C ASP A 391 16.78 -1.21 1.66
N ARG A 392 17.39 -1.75 0.60
CA ARG A 392 18.45 -1.12 -0.20
C ARG A 392 17.97 -0.56 -1.53
N ASP A 393 17.05 -1.27 -2.17
CA ASP A 393 16.52 -0.99 -3.49
C ASP A 393 15.30 -0.12 -3.44
#